data_AF-A0A2D4T6M4-F1
#
_entry.id   AF-A0A2D4T6M4-F1
#
_cell.length_a   1.000
_cell.length_b   1.000
_cell.length_c   1.000
_cell.angle_alpha   90.00
_cell.angle_beta   90.00
_cell.angle_gamma   90.00
#
_symmetry.space_group_name_H-M   'P 1'
#
loop_
_entity.id
_entity.type
_entity.pdbx_description
1 polymer ?
#
loop_
_entity_poly.entity_id
_entity_poly.type
_entity_poly.pdbx_seq_one_letter_code
_entity_poly.pdbx_strand_id
1 'polypeptide(L)'
;FSDMPNMAFTVGYTNSSWTLKVELTANYLCRLLNHMQKRGHDCVVPRLKGSIEEEPFLDFNAGYVLRSRDRFPKQGNRLPWKNYQNYIKDFMSLRLGKLRDKELEFR
;
A
#
# COMPACT_ATOMS: atom_id res chain seq x y z
N PHE A 1 -5.69 4.56 4.74
CA PHE A 1 -5.00 4.59 6.05
C PHE A 1 -4.01 5.76 6.14
N SER A 2 -4.39 6.95 5.67
CA SER A 2 -3.56 8.14 5.96
C SER A 2 -3.53 8.36 7.46
N ASP A 3 -2.41 8.87 7.97
CA ASP A 3 -2.22 9.34 9.34
C ASP A 3 -2.12 8.25 10.42
N MET A 4 -2.17 6.96 10.05
CA MET A 4 -1.98 5.85 10.99
C MET A 4 -0.49 5.47 11.11
N PRO A 5 0.13 5.61 12.29
CA PRO A 5 1.55 5.30 12.48
C PRO A 5 1.82 3.79 12.48
N ASN A 6 2.96 3.39 11.93
CA ASN A 6 3.53 2.03 12.04
C ASN A 6 2.57 0.88 11.69
N MET A 7 1.60 1.12 10.79
CA MET A 7 0.67 0.09 10.32
C MET A 7 1.12 -0.45 8.96
N ALA A 8 1.19 -1.78 8.84
CA ALA A 8 1.33 -2.48 7.58
C ALA A 8 0.07 -3.32 7.29
N PHE A 9 -0.38 -3.30 6.05
CA PHE A 9 -1.54 -4.07 5.58
C PHE A 9 -1.28 -4.56 4.16
N THR A 10 -1.73 -5.77 3.84
CA THR A 10 -1.63 -6.34 2.50
C THR A 10 -2.92 -7.09 2.16
N VAL A 11 -3.28 -7.07 0.88
CA VAL A 11 -4.39 -7.84 0.32
C VAL A 11 -3.86 -8.58 -0.90
N GLY A 12 -4.33 -9.79 -1.15
CA GLY A 12 -3.97 -10.54 -2.35
C GLY A 12 -4.51 -9.93 -3.64
N TYR A 13 -4.03 -10.45 -4.77
CA TYR A 13 -4.61 -10.17 -6.07
C TYR A 13 -5.95 -10.87 -6.24
N THR A 14 -6.85 -10.27 -7.01
CA THR A 14 -8.12 -10.94 -7.38
C THR A 14 -7.89 -12.13 -8.32
N ASN A 15 -6.98 -11.99 -9.29
CA ASN A 15 -6.76 -12.97 -10.38
C ASN A 15 -5.37 -13.60 -10.37
N SER A 16 -4.64 -13.51 -9.27
CA SER A 16 -3.29 -14.09 -9.13
C SER A 16 -3.07 -14.54 -7.69
N SER A 17 -2.03 -15.34 -7.45
CA SER A 17 -1.78 -15.83 -6.09
C SER A 17 -1.57 -14.69 -5.11
N TRP A 18 -2.32 -14.70 -4.01
CA TRP A 18 -2.18 -13.74 -2.93
C TRP A 18 -0.76 -13.72 -2.32
N THR A 19 -0.07 -14.87 -2.34
CA THR A 19 1.30 -15.00 -1.82
C THR A 19 2.31 -14.12 -2.56
N LEU A 20 2.09 -13.84 -3.85
CA LEU A 20 2.95 -12.94 -4.63
C LEU A 20 2.89 -11.49 -4.10
N LYS A 21 1.70 -11.02 -3.73
CA LYS A 21 1.54 -9.66 -3.17
C LYS A 21 2.09 -9.57 -1.75
N VAL A 22 1.90 -10.63 -0.97
CA VAL A 22 2.44 -10.74 0.39
C VAL A 22 3.96 -10.66 0.38
N GLU A 23 4.64 -11.42 -0.50
CA GLU A 23 6.10 -11.38 -0.61
C GLU A 23 6.61 -9.96 -0.92
N LEU A 24 6.00 -9.27 -1.89
CA LEU A 24 6.38 -7.89 -2.23
C LEU A 24 6.18 -6.93 -1.05
N THR A 25 5.06 -7.07 -0.35
CA THR A 25 4.75 -6.20 0.79
C THR A 25 5.70 -6.46 1.97
N ALA A 26 5.98 -7.72 2.28
CA ALA A 26 6.89 -8.11 3.35
C ALA A 26 8.32 -7.62 3.07
N ASN A 27 8.81 -7.76 1.83
CA ASN A 27 10.12 -7.25 1.45
C ASN A 27 10.20 -5.72 1.57
N TYR A 28 9.16 -4.99 1.16
CA TYR A 28 9.11 -3.54 1.35
C TYR A 28 9.14 -3.17 2.85
N LEU A 29 8.33 -3.87 3.66
CA LEU A 29 8.28 -3.66 5.11
C LEU A 29 9.65 -3.90 5.77
N CYS A 30 10.34 -5.01 5.46
CA CYS A 30 11.67 -5.27 5.99
C CYS A 30 12.68 -4.17 5.62
N ARG A 31 12.64 -3.69 4.36
CA ARG A 31 13.49 -2.57 3.93
C ARG A 31 13.16 -1.30 4.72
N LEU A 32 11.89 -1.01 4.96
CA LEU A 32 11.43 0.14 5.73
C LEU A 32 11.88 0.07 7.20
N LEU A 33 11.69 -1.08 7.85
CA LEU A 33 12.12 -1.31 9.23
C LEU A 33 13.65 -1.18 9.38
N ASN A 34 14.42 -1.76 8.46
CA ASN A 34 15.88 -1.60 8.44
C ASN A 34 16.31 -0.14 8.25
N HIS A 35 15.57 0.62 7.43
CA HIS A 35 15.81 2.05 7.24
C HIS A 35 15.57 2.84 8.53
N MET A 36 14.46 2.57 9.21
CA MET A 36 14.10 3.18 10.49
C MET A 36 15.16 2.88 11.54
N GLN A 37 15.54 1.61 11.71
CA GLN A 37 16.58 1.19 12.65
C GLN A 37 17.93 1.87 12.36
N LYS A 38 18.34 1.97 11.09
CA LYS A 38 19.61 2.61 10.71
C LYS A 38 19.64 4.11 10.98
N ARG A 39 18.48 4.76 11.02
CA ARG A 39 18.34 6.22 11.17
C ARG A 39 17.88 6.65 12.56
N GLY A 40 17.52 5.70 13.42
CA GLY A 40 16.98 5.98 14.76
C GLY A 40 15.57 6.56 14.71
N HIS A 41 14.75 6.13 13.75
CA HIS A 41 13.32 6.49 13.70
C HIS A 41 12.50 5.42 14.38
N ASP A 42 11.59 5.84 15.26
CA ASP A 42 10.70 4.93 16.00
C ASP A 42 9.28 4.94 15.40
N CYS A 43 8.97 5.96 14.59
CA CYS A 43 7.66 6.12 13.99
C CYS A 43 7.76 6.52 12.52
N VAL A 44 6.97 5.86 11.68
CA VAL A 44 6.69 6.28 10.31
C VAL A 44 5.18 6.45 10.12
N VAL A 45 4.79 7.59 9.55
CA VAL A 45 3.39 7.93 9.29
C VAL A 45 3.21 8.27 7.81
N PRO A 46 2.32 7.59 7.08
CA PRO A 46 1.94 8.00 5.74
C PRO A 46 1.04 9.25 5.82
N ARG A 47 1.43 10.34 5.18
CA ARG A 47 0.67 11.60 5.08
C ARG A 47 0.31 11.87 3.64
N LEU A 48 -0.99 11.99 3.37
CA LEU A 48 -1.47 12.41 2.05
C LEU A 48 -1.04 13.86 1.77
N LYS A 49 -0.24 14.07 0.72
CA LYS A 49 0.15 15.40 0.23
C LYS A 49 -0.63 15.75 -1.03
N GLY A 50 -1.31 16.89 -1.01
CA GLY A 50 -2.18 17.31 -2.12
C GLY A 50 -3.49 16.53 -2.18
N SER A 51 -4.24 16.71 -3.27
CA SER A 51 -5.52 16.04 -3.48
C SER A 51 -5.34 14.65 -4.10
N ILE A 52 -6.31 13.78 -3.83
CA ILE A 52 -6.44 12.47 -4.47
C ILE A 52 -7.90 12.17 -4.75
N GLU A 53 -8.18 11.51 -5.86
CA GLU A 53 -9.51 10.98 -6.12
C GLU A 53 -9.61 9.59 -5.50
N GLU A 54 -10.66 9.39 -4.71
CA GLU A 54 -10.92 8.10 -4.09
C GLU A 54 -11.43 7.10 -5.13
N GLU A 55 -10.81 5.93 -5.18
CA GLU A 55 -11.21 4.80 -5.98
C GLU A 55 -11.61 3.62 -5.06
N PRO A 56 -12.54 2.75 -5.50
CA PRO A 56 -12.85 1.52 -4.80
C PRO A 56 -11.58 0.66 -4.59
N PHE A 57 -11.42 0.06 -3.41
CA PHE A 57 -10.24 -0.74 -3.09
C PHE A 57 -10.12 -2.04 -3.91
N LEU A 58 -11.25 -2.64 -4.27
CA LEU A 58 -11.31 -3.78 -5.19
C LEU A 58 -12.18 -3.40 -6.39
N ASP A 59 -11.58 -3.45 -7.57
CA ASP A 59 -12.27 -3.31 -8.84
C ASP A 59 -12.67 -4.70 -9.36
N PHE A 60 -13.65 -5.32 -8.68
CA PHE A 60 -14.11 -6.67 -8.99
C PHE A 60 -15.63 -6.79 -8.91
N ASN A 61 -16.25 -7.22 -10.03
CA ASN A 61 -17.70 -7.26 -10.21
C ASN A 61 -18.37 -8.54 -9.68
N ALA A 62 -17.84 -9.14 -8.61
CA ALA A 62 -18.55 -10.22 -7.94
C ALA A 62 -19.66 -9.67 -7.05
N GLY A 63 -20.86 -10.26 -7.13
CA GLY A 63 -22.03 -9.76 -6.39
C GLY A 63 -21.82 -9.64 -4.87
N TYR A 64 -21.01 -10.50 -4.26
CA TYR A 64 -20.68 -10.39 -2.83
C TYR A 64 -19.75 -9.21 -2.50
N VAL A 65 -18.85 -8.85 -3.43
CA VAL A 65 -18.01 -7.65 -3.31
C VAL A 65 -18.86 -6.41 -3.44
N LEU A 66 -19.74 -6.36 -4.43
CA LEU A 66 -20.63 -5.21 -4.66
C LEU A 66 -21.53 -4.92 -3.45
N ARG A 67 -22.07 -5.96 -2.79
CA ARG A 67 -22.89 -5.81 -1.58
C ARG A 67 -22.16 -5.21 -0.38
N SER A 68 -20.84 -5.39 -0.31
CA SER A 68 -20.02 -4.95 0.83
C SER A 68 -19.02 -3.87 0.46
N ARG A 69 -19.11 -3.31 -0.76
CA ARG A 69 -18.11 -2.39 -1.32
C ARG A 69 -17.90 -1.17 -0.45
N ASP A 70 -18.98 -0.63 0.09
CA ASP A 70 -18.95 0.58 0.92
C ASP A 70 -18.37 0.35 2.33
N ARG A 71 -18.14 -0.92 2.71
CA ARG A 71 -17.48 -1.31 3.96
C ARG A 71 -15.98 -1.52 3.82
N PHE A 72 -15.47 -1.57 2.59
CA PHE A 72 -14.03 -1.70 2.36
C PHE A 72 -13.32 -0.36 2.57
N PRO A 73 -12.01 -0.38 2.87
CA PRO A 73 -11.21 0.82 2.76
C PRO A 73 -11.30 1.38 1.33
N LYS A 74 -10.93 2.64 1.15
CA LYS A 74 -10.77 3.26 -0.17
C LYS A 74 -9.29 3.33 -0.53
N GLN A 75 -9.00 3.40 -1.82
CA GLN A 75 -7.66 3.68 -2.33
C GLN A 75 -7.68 4.98 -3.13
N GLY A 76 -6.51 5.44 -3.56
CA GLY A 76 -6.38 6.63 -4.38
C GLY A 76 -6.05 6.35 -5.85
N ASN A 77 -6.23 7.35 -6.71
CA ASN A 77 -5.96 7.25 -8.13
C ASN A 77 -4.46 7.33 -8.54
N ARG A 78 -3.54 7.59 -7.60
CA ARG A 78 -2.08 7.73 -7.86
C ARG A 78 -1.21 7.02 -6.83
N LEU A 79 0.03 6.71 -7.20
CA LEU A 79 1.05 6.22 -6.27
C LEU A 79 1.41 7.29 -5.19
N PRO A 80 1.76 6.87 -3.96
CA PRO A 80 1.77 5.49 -3.45
C PRO A 80 0.39 4.99 -2.96
N TRP A 81 -0.65 5.79 -3.08
CA TRP A 81 -2.00 5.52 -2.57
C TRP A 81 -2.85 4.57 -3.44
N LYS A 82 -2.34 4.20 -4.61
CA LYS A 82 -2.97 3.26 -5.55
C LYS A 82 -2.39 1.87 -5.40
N ASN A 83 -3.25 0.89 -5.19
CA ASN A 83 -2.90 -0.52 -5.17
C ASN A 83 -3.20 -1.16 -6.54
N TYR A 84 -2.16 -1.60 -7.25
CA TYR A 84 -2.38 -2.27 -8.52
C TYR A 84 -2.84 -3.72 -8.31
N GLN A 85 -3.79 -4.17 -9.14
CA GLN A 85 -4.13 -5.59 -9.27
C GLN A 85 -3.22 -6.26 -10.33
N ASN A 86 -1.95 -5.86 -10.38
CA ASN A 86 -1.00 -6.31 -11.39
C ASN A 86 0.40 -6.49 -10.78
N TYR A 87 0.88 -7.73 -10.79
CA TYR A 87 2.14 -8.11 -10.18
C TYR A 87 3.35 -7.35 -10.73
N ILE A 88 3.42 -7.10 -12.04
CA ILE A 88 4.57 -6.42 -12.65
C ILE A 88 4.62 -4.96 -12.17
N LYS A 89 3.49 -4.25 -12.16
CA LYS A 89 3.42 -2.87 -11.66
C LYS A 89 3.77 -2.79 -10.17
N ASP A 90 3.31 -3.75 -9.38
CA ASP A 90 3.63 -3.83 -7.96
C ASP A 90 5.09 -4.20 -7.70
N PHE A 91 5.67 -5.08 -8.50
CA PHE A 91 7.09 -5.41 -8.41
C PHE A 91 7.94 -4.15 -8.63
N MET A 92 7.63 -3.37 -9.67
CA MET A 92 8.34 -2.12 -9.95
C MET A 92 8.20 -1.10 -8.80
N SER A 93 6.99 -0.93 -8.25
CA SER A 93 6.74 0.06 -7.20
C SER A 93 7.24 -0.38 -5.81
N LEU A 94 6.98 -1.62 -5.38
CA LEU A 94 7.32 -2.11 -4.04
C LEU A 94 8.77 -2.59 -3.95
N ARG A 95 9.28 -3.30 -4.98
CA ARG A 95 10.63 -3.88 -4.93
C ARG A 95 11.70 -2.92 -5.42
N LEU A 96 11.46 -2.25 -6.54
CA LEU A 96 12.44 -1.31 -7.11
C LEU A 96 12.24 0.14 -6.64
N GLY A 97 11.06 0.48 -6.13
CA GLY A 97 10.78 1.80 -5.59
C GLY A 97 11.66 2.16 -4.40
N LYS A 98 12.00 3.45 -4.32
CA LYS A 98 12.77 4.02 -3.21
C LYS A 98 11.84 4.16 -1.99
N LEU A 99 12.38 3.91 -0.79
CA LEU A 99 11.68 4.17 0.48
C LEU A 99 11.48 5.66 0.78
N ARG A 100 12.21 6.55 0.08
CA ARG A 100 12.08 8.00 0.20
C ARG A 100 10.88 8.49 -0.60
N ASP A 101 9.70 7.99 -0.24
CA ASP A 101 8.46 8.61 -0.70
C ASP A 101 8.29 9.93 0.06
N LYS A 102 7.91 10.99 -0.66
CA LYS A 102 7.64 12.30 -0.03
C LYS A 102 6.45 12.22 0.93
N GLU A 103 5.61 11.20 0.78
CA GLU A 103 4.40 10.97 1.57
C GLU A 103 4.68 10.20 2.88
N LEU A 104 5.92 9.76 3.14
CA LEU A 104 6.29 9.14 4.42
C LEU A 104 6.98 10.16 5.34
N GLU A 105 6.40 10.39 6.51
CA GLU A 105 7.03 11.17 7.59
C GLU A 105 7.65 10.24 8.62
N PHE A 106 8.95 10.42 8.87
CA PHE A 106 9.69 9.68 9.87
C PHE A 106 9.93 10.56 11.10
N ARG A 107 9.79 9.98 12.30
CA ARG A 107 10.10 10.61 13.59
C ARG A 107 11.02 9.66 14.34
#